data_AF-A0A2S1LZW3-F1
#
_entry.id   AF-A0A2S1LZW3-F1
#
_cell.length_a   1.000
_cell.length_b   1.000
_cell.length_c   1.000
_cell.angle_alpha   90.00
_cell.angle_beta   90.00
_cell.angle_gamma   90.00
#
_symmetry.space_group_name_H-M   'P 1'
#
loop_
_entity.id
_entity.type
_entity.pdbx_description
1 polymer ?
#
loop_
_entity_poly.entity_id
_entity_poly.type
_entity_poly.pdbx_seq_one_letter_code
_entity_poly.pdbx_strand_id
1 'polypeptide(L)'
;MNEPTVRKKVIVQVMLGISLVLGVFSPLLMYVITNRKKMNIFYQETSRKALNFHLTIFPFFLIRYFLPQNYGNFIYIILAVELIFILNAMFRIGLNKPYSYPFAIPYIRGKIETREKKTKSC
;
A
#
# COMPACT_ATOMS: atom_id res chain seq x y z
N MET A 1 -16.42 -11.63 9.89
CA MET A 1 -15.10 -10.99 9.66
C MET A 1 -14.84 -10.12 10.88
N ASN A 2 -13.90 -10.47 11.75
CA ASN A 2 -13.71 -9.73 13.02
C ASN A 2 -13.19 -8.33 12.72
N GLU A 3 -13.88 -7.30 13.21
CA GLU A 3 -13.49 -5.92 13.01
C GLU A 3 -12.05 -5.67 13.48
N PRO A 4 -11.27 -4.86 12.73
CA PRO A 4 -9.93 -4.51 13.15
C PRO A 4 -9.99 -3.68 14.44
N THR A 5 -9.37 -4.21 15.50
CA THR A 5 -9.21 -3.55 16.80
C THR A 5 -8.53 -2.19 16.63
N VAL A 6 -8.85 -1.19 17.47
CA VAL A 6 -8.29 0.18 17.38
C VAL A 6 -6.76 0.19 17.30
N ARG A 7 -6.08 -0.65 18.08
CA ARG A 7 -4.62 -0.83 18.03
C ARG A 7 -4.11 -1.19 16.63
N LYS A 8 -4.87 -2.00 15.88
CA LYS A 8 -4.50 -2.44 14.53
C LYS A 8 -4.57 -1.32 13.51
N LYS A 9 -5.60 -0.48 13.62
CA LYS A 9 -5.78 0.70 12.78
C LYS A 9 -4.63 1.69 12.98
N VAL A 10 -4.26 1.95 14.24
CA VAL A 10 -3.15 2.85 14.57
C VAL A 10 -1.83 2.33 14.00
N ILE A 11 -1.52 1.05 14.14
CA ILE A 11 -0.30 0.46 13.57
C ILE A 11 -0.26 0.61 12.05
N VAL A 12 -1.39 0.39 11.36
CA VAL A 12 -1.49 0.55 9.91
C VAL A 12 -1.34 2.02 9.48
N GLN A 13 -1.95 2.94 10.22
CA GLN A 13 -1.82 4.38 9.98
C GLN A 13 -0.39 4.87 10.19
N VAL A 14 0.28 4.40 11.24
CA VAL A 14 1.70 4.68 11.50
C VAL A 14 2.56 4.09 10.38
N MET A 15 2.28 2.87 9.91
CA MET A 15 2.99 2.27 8.78
C MET A 15 2.86 3.09 7.50
N LEU A 16 1.64 3.55 7.19
CA LEU A 16 1.36 4.43 6.04
C LEU A 16 2.04 5.80 6.19
N GLY A 17 2.09 6.33 7.41
CA GLY A 17 2.80 7.58 7.70
C GLY A 17 4.31 7.43 7.50
N ILE A 18 4.90 6.36 8.05
CA ILE A 18 6.34 6.08 7.90
C ILE A 18 6.69 5.73 6.44
N SER A 19 5.75 5.16 5.66
CA SER A 19 6.00 4.90 4.23
C SER A 19 6.16 6.16 3.40
N LEU A 20 5.65 7.33 3.85
CA LEU A 20 5.96 8.61 3.18
C LEU A 20 7.44 9.00 3.29
N VAL A 21 8.14 8.55 4.35
CA VAL A 21 9.55 8.86 4.59
C VAL A 21 10.46 7.75 4.06
N LEU A 22 10.10 6.49 4.32
CA LEU A 22 10.91 5.31 3.97
C LEU A 22 10.50 4.66 2.64
N GLY A 23 9.47 5.18 1.96
CA GLY A 23 8.97 4.65 0.70
C GLY A 23 8.52 3.20 0.80
N VAL A 24 8.97 2.39 -0.17
CA VAL A 24 8.56 0.98 -0.34
C VAL A 24 8.99 0.07 0.82
N PHE A 25 9.98 0.46 1.63
CA PHE A 25 10.55 -0.38 2.68
C PHE A 25 9.55 -0.70 3.81
N SER A 26 8.79 0.30 4.27
CA SER A 26 7.78 0.12 5.33
C SER A 26 6.69 -0.89 4.97
N PRO A 27 5.96 -0.75 3.84
CA PRO A 27 4.94 -1.70 3.46
C PRO A 27 5.53 -3.07 3.10
N LEU A 28 6.77 -3.13 2.57
CA LEU A 28 7.45 -4.39 2.26
C LEU A 28 7.82 -5.17 3.52
N LEU A 29 8.41 -4.52 4.51
CA LEU A 29 8.77 -5.15 5.78
C LEU A 29 7.53 -5.70 6.48
N MET A 30 6.45 -4.90 6.53
CA MET A 30 5.17 -5.34 7.06
C MET A 30 4.62 -6.52 6.27
N TYR A 31 4.70 -6.50 4.94
CA TYR A 31 4.23 -7.59 4.09
C TYR A 31 4.96 -8.90 4.42
N VAL A 32 6.29 -8.86 4.47
CA VAL A 32 7.14 -10.03 4.75
C VAL A 32 6.87 -10.60 6.15
N ILE A 33 6.81 -9.73 7.17
CA ILE A 33 6.52 -10.14 8.56
C ILE A 33 5.12 -10.77 8.66
N THR A 34 4.12 -10.12 8.03
CA THR A 34 2.72 -10.57 8.08
C THR A 34 2.54 -11.91 7.36
N ASN A 35 3.24 -12.10 6.23
CA ASN A 35 3.16 -13.33 5.44
C ASN A 35 3.84 -14.52 6.15
N ARG A 36 4.92 -14.27 6.91
CA ARG A 36 5.59 -15.27 7.77
C ARG A 36 4.75 -15.68 8.98
N LYS A 37 4.05 -14.74 9.63
CA LYS A 37 3.39 -14.98 10.93
C LYS A 37 1.90 -15.38 10.87
N LYS A 38 1.31 -15.64 9.68
CA LYS A 38 -0.17 -15.81 9.52
C LYS A 38 -0.95 -14.71 10.28
N MET A 39 -0.44 -13.48 10.25
CA MET A 39 -1.09 -12.36 10.92
C MET A 39 -2.42 -12.01 10.24
N ASN A 40 -3.23 -11.22 10.94
CA ASN A 40 -4.59 -10.85 10.54
C ASN A 40 -4.69 -10.44 9.06
N ILE A 41 -5.72 -10.95 8.35
CA ILE A 41 -5.97 -10.72 6.92
C ILE A 41 -5.93 -9.23 6.59
N PHE A 42 -6.49 -8.39 7.47
CA PHE A 42 -6.50 -6.94 7.35
C PHE A 42 -5.10 -6.33 7.12
N TYR A 43 -4.09 -6.74 7.90
CA TYR A 43 -2.73 -6.23 7.73
C TYR A 43 -2.12 -6.67 6.41
N GLN A 44 -2.38 -7.92 6.01
CA GLN A 44 -1.84 -8.48 4.78
C GLN A 44 -2.41 -7.76 3.55
N GLU A 45 -3.71 -7.47 3.56
CA GLU A 45 -4.36 -6.75 2.48
C GLU A 45 -3.93 -5.29 2.39
N THR A 46 -3.90 -4.59 3.53
CA THR A 46 -3.46 -3.20 3.57
C THR A 46 -2.01 -3.05 3.14
N SER A 47 -1.12 -3.89 3.68
CA SER A 47 0.29 -3.90 3.31
C SER A 47 0.49 -4.26 1.83
N ARG A 48 -0.23 -5.25 1.29
CA ARG A 48 -0.20 -5.59 -0.14
C ARG A 48 -0.62 -4.42 -1.03
N LYS A 49 -1.74 -3.75 -0.71
CA LYS A 49 -2.24 -2.60 -1.47
C LYS A 49 -1.25 -1.44 -1.43
N ALA A 50 -0.71 -1.12 -0.25
CA ALA A 50 0.30 -0.09 -0.10
C ALA A 50 1.58 -0.42 -0.87
N LEU A 51 2.03 -1.67 -0.81
CA LEU A 51 3.22 -2.14 -1.52
C LEU A 51 3.06 -2.06 -3.05
N ASN A 52 1.92 -2.51 -3.58
CA ASN A 52 1.60 -2.40 -5.01
C ASN A 52 1.56 -0.94 -5.49
N PHE A 53 1.02 -0.04 -4.66
CA PHE A 53 1.01 1.39 -4.96
C PHE A 53 2.44 1.97 -5.00
N HIS A 54 3.25 1.74 -3.97
CA HIS A 54 4.63 2.24 -3.93
C HIS A 54 5.49 1.63 -5.06
N LEU A 55 5.32 0.35 -5.40
CA LEU A 55 5.99 -0.27 -6.55
C LEU A 55 5.57 0.33 -7.89
N THR A 56 4.35 0.86 -7.99
CA THR A 56 3.89 1.54 -9.21
C THR A 56 4.55 2.92 -9.35
N ILE A 57 4.78 3.62 -8.23
CA ILE A 57 5.37 4.96 -8.23
C ILE A 57 6.90 4.91 -8.25
N PHE A 58 7.51 3.86 -7.68
CA PHE A 58 8.96 3.70 -7.56
C PHE A 58 9.75 3.92 -8.87
N PRO A 59 9.33 3.42 -10.05
CA PRO A 59 10.00 3.71 -11.31
C PRO A 59 10.06 5.20 -11.66
N PHE A 60 9.05 5.99 -11.30
CA PHE A 60 9.02 7.43 -11.52
C PHE A 60 10.07 8.16 -10.68
N PHE A 61 10.32 7.70 -9.45
CA PHE A 61 11.44 8.18 -8.63
C PHE A 61 12.80 7.80 -9.20
N LEU A 62 12.91 6.62 -9.83
CA LEU A 62 14.14 6.19 -10.49
C LEU A 62 14.44 7.01 -11.75
N ILE A 63 13.40 7.29 -12.55
CA ILE A 63 13.45 8.12 -13.76
C ILE A 63 14.02 9.52 -13.44
N ARG A 64 13.73 10.09 -12.26
CA ARG A 64 14.34 11.36 -11.81
C ARG A 64 15.86 11.36 -11.89
N TYR A 65 16.54 10.25 -11.58
CA TYR A 65 18.01 10.18 -11.64
C TYR A 65 18.55 10.27 -13.07
N PHE A 66 17.72 9.97 -14.06
CA PHE A 66 18.06 10.01 -15.48
C PHE A 66 17.58 11.29 -16.18
N LEU A 67 16.72 12.10 -15.55
CA LEU A 67 16.19 13.32 -16.16
C LEU A 67 17.07 14.55 -15.88
N PRO A 68 17.13 15.50 -16.82
CA PRO A 68 17.76 16.81 -16.60
C PRO A 68 17.13 17.55 -15.42
N GLN A 69 17.94 18.35 -14.72
CA GLN A 69 17.57 19.07 -13.49
C GLN A 69 16.29 19.92 -13.60
N ASN A 70 15.95 20.39 -14.81
CA ASN A 70 14.74 21.17 -15.11
C ASN A 70 13.44 20.37 -14.88
N TYR A 71 13.48 19.04 -14.92
CA TYR A 71 12.34 18.18 -14.61
C TYR A 71 12.29 17.77 -13.13
N GLY A 72 13.20 18.28 -12.31
CA GLY A 72 13.25 18.01 -10.87
C GLY A 72 11.94 18.32 -10.16
N ASN A 73 11.17 19.31 -10.65
CA ASN A 73 9.91 19.71 -10.04
C ASN A 73 8.76 18.72 -10.26
N PHE A 74 8.84 17.89 -11.30
CA PHE A 74 7.82 16.88 -11.60
C PHE A 74 7.66 15.86 -10.46
N ILE A 75 8.74 15.58 -9.72
CA ILE A 75 8.69 14.63 -8.62
C ILE A 75 7.80 15.10 -7.47
N TYR A 76 7.73 16.41 -7.23
CA TYR A 76 6.90 16.97 -6.16
C TYR A 76 5.41 16.85 -6.49
N ILE A 77 5.05 16.89 -7.79
CA ILE A 77 3.68 16.64 -8.24
C ILE A 77 3.32 15.17 -7.96
N ILE A 78 4.20 14.24 -8.29
CA ILE A 78 3.99 12.81 -8.00
C ILE A 78 3.86 12.58 -6.48
N LEU A 79 4.72 13.22 -5.68
CA LEU A 79 4.71 13.14 -4.22
C LEU A 79 3.41 13.71 -3.62
N ALA A 80 2.91 14.82 -4.16
CA ALA A 80 1.65 15.41 -3.72
C ALA A 80 0.46 14.49 -4.04
N VAL A 81 0.45 13.88 -5.24
CA VAL A 81 -0.56 12.90 -5.63
C VAL A 81 -0.49 11.65 -4.74
N GLU A 82 0.72 11.14 -4.48
CA GLU A 82 0.96 10.02 -3.56
C GLU A 82 0.41 10.31 -2.15
N LEU A 83 0.70 11.48 -1.62
CA LEU A 83 0.24 11.93 -0.31
C LEU A 83 -1.30 11.97 -0.23
N ILE A 84 -1.97 12.52 -1.24
CA ILE A 84 -3.44 12.56 -1.30
C ILE A 84 -4.04 11.15 -1.24
N PHE A 85 -3.47 10.20 -1.99
CA PHE A 85 -3.94 8.82 -1.99
C PHE A 85 -3.73 8.13 -0.64
N ILE A 86 -2.58 8.32 0.00
CA ILE A 86 -2.29 7.75 1.32
C ILE A 86 -3.23 8.34 2.38
N LEU A 87 -3.46 9.65 2.38
CA LEU A 87 -4.40 10.31 3.30
C LEU A 87 -5.83 9.80 3.13
N ASN A 88 -6.30 9.66 1.89
CA ASN A 88 -7.62 9.10 1.60
C ASN A 88 -7.72 7.63 2.09
N ALA A 89 -6.67 6.83 1.91
CA ALA A 89 -6.61 5.47 2.44
C ALA A 89 -6.67 5.45 3.98
N MET A 90 -5.90 6.31 4.65
CA MET A 90 -5.91 6.44 6.12
C MET A 90 -7.29 6.85 6.65
N PHE A 91 -7.96 7.77 5.96
CA PHE A 91 -9.31 8.22 6.33
C PHE A 91 -10.34 7.08 6.17
N ARG A 92 -10.31 6.36 5.05
CA ARG A 92 -11.19 5.20 4.81
C ARG A 92 -10.95 4.07 5.81
N ILE A 93 -9.69 3.81 6.18
CA ILE A 93 -9.32 2.85 7.23
C ILE A 93 -9.92 3.25 8.58
N GLY A 94 -9.86 4.55 8.93
CA GLY A 94 -10.50 5.09 10.13
C GLY A 94 -12.00 4.77 10.15
N LEU A 95 -12.67 5.01 9.02
CA LEU A 95 -14.10 4.75 8.81
C LEU A 95 -14.48 3.28 8.58
N ASN A 96 -13.55 2.32 8.72
CA ASN A 96 -13.78 0.90 8.39
C ASN A 96 -14.29 0.65 6.95
N LYS A 97 -14.10 1.60 6.03
CA LYS A 97 -14.54 1.46 4.64
C LYS A 97 -13.48 0.78 3.78
N PRO A 98 -13.87 -0.05 2.81
CA PRO A 98 -12.94 -0.57 1.82
C PRO A 98 -12.31 0.58 1.03
N TYR A 99 -11.02 0.47 0.80
CA TYR A 99 -10.26 1.40 -0.04
C TYR A 99 -9.46 0.63 -1.07
N SER A 100 -9.26 1.28 -2.22
CA SER A 100 -8.40 0.82 -3.29
C SER A 100 -7.65 2.02 -3.84
N TYR A 101 -6.42 1.79 -4.28
CA TYR A 101 -5.65 2.79 -5.00
C TYR A 101 -6.01 2.68 -6.48
N PRO A 102 -6.61 3.71 -7.10
CA PRO A 102 -7.12 3.62 -8.47
C PRO A 102 -6.02 3.39 -9.52
N PHE A 103 -4.79 3.83 -9.25
CA PHE A 103 -3.65 3.71 -10.16
C PHE A 103 -2.61 2.66 -9.72
N ALA A 104 -2.89 1.83 -8.71
CA ALA A 104 -1.94 0.82 -8.28
C ALA A 104 -2.01 -0.42 -9.19
N ILE A 105 -0.89 -0.75 -9.83
CA ILE A 105 -0.77 -2.00 -10.58
C ILE A 105 -0.65 -3.16 -9.57
N PRO A 106 -1.51 -4.20 -9.66
CA PRO A 106 -1.51 -5.31 -8.72
C PRO A 106 -0.36 -6.29 -9.01
N TYR A 107 0.87 -5.89 -8.68
CA TYR A 107 2.05 -6.75 -8.81
C TYR A 107 1.98 -7.98 -7.91
N ILE A 108 1.51 -7.78 -6.68
CA ILE A 108 1.34 -8.84 -5.69
C ILE A 108 -0.15 -9.17 -5.61
N ARG A 109 -0.53 -10.36 -6.11
CA ARG A 109 -1.89 -10.89 -5.99
C ARG A 109 -2.19 -11.34 -4.56
N GLY A 110 -3.45 -11.17 -4.15
CA GLY A 110 -3.90 -11.58 -2.83
C GLY A 110 -4.17 -13.08 -2.75
N LYS A 111 -3.85 -13.72 -1.62
CA LYS A 111 -4.28 -15.11 -1.34
C LYS A 111 -5.80 -15.31 -1.36
N ILE A 112 -6.59 -14.23 -1.23
CA ILE A 112 -8.06 -14.27 -1.25
C ILE A 112 -8.60 -14.51 -2.66
N GLU A 113 -8.04 -13.89 -3.70
CA GLU A 113 -8.39 -14.21 -5.10
C GLU A 113 -8.09 -15.68 -5.43
N THR A 114 -7.04 -16.23 -4.83
CA THR A 114 -6.68 -17.64 -5.01
C THR A 114 -7.63 -18.59 -4.28
N ARG A 115 -8.27 -18.17 -3.18
CA ARG A 115 -9.30 -18.99 -2.49
C ARG A 115 -10.63 -18.93 -3.23
N GLU A 116 -11.11 -17.76 -3.65
CA GLU A 116 -12.38 -17.66 -4.41
C GLU A 116 -12.31 -18.35 -5.78
N LYS A 117 -11.17 -18.30 -6.49
CA LYS A 117 -11.01 -19.09 -7.72
C LYS A 117 -10.98 -20.59 -7.46
N LYS A 118 -10.56 -21.04 -6.27
CA LYS A 118 -10.56 -22.46 -5.91
C LYS A 118 -11.94 -22.98 -5.50
N THR A 119 -12.79 -22.13 -4.91
CA THR A 119 -14.19 -22.49 -4.57
C THR A 119 -15.17 -22.36 -5.73
N LYS A 120 -14.86 -21.60 -6.80
CA LYS A 120 -15.69 -21.52 -8.01
C LYS A 120 -15.29 -22.54 -9.10
N SER A 121 -14.31 -23.40 -8.84
CA SER A 121 -13.83 -24.42 -9.77
C SER A 121 -14.12 -25.86 -9.30
N CYS A 122 -15.00 -26.01 -8.30
CA CYS A 122 -15.65 -27.27 -7.94
C CYS A 122 -17.16 -27.09 -8.08
#